data_AF-A0A963X3V5-F1
#
_entry.id   AF-A0A963X3V5-F1
#
_cell.length_a   1.000
_cell.length_b   1.000
_cell.length_c   1.000
_cell.angle_alpha   90.00
_cell.angle_beta   90.00
_cell.angle_gamma   90.00
#
_symmetry.space_group_name_H-M   'P 1'
#
loop_
_entity.id
_entity.type
_entity.pdbx_description
1 polymer ?
#
loop_
_entity_poly.entity_id
_entity_poly.type
_entity_poly.pdbx_seq_one_letter_code
_entity_poly.pdbx_strand_id
1 'polypeptide(L)'
;MKKLAVTIALSMIAGAAHAGMTQPAEVDVDAAGGFAGGDQVTARYNVDPDVYIGCGMRRFALAGGGFTAFGFCQAEDADGDVAFCNTANADLLGAIESSGDFGYITFSWDVATGECTRIGFSNQSFYLPKKLDRN
;
A
#
# COMPACT_ATOMS: atom_id res chain seq x y z
N MET A 1 34.30 -43.81 11.08
CA MET A 1 34.56 -42.74 10.10
C MET A 1 33.44 -42.55 9.07
N LYS A 2 32.79 -43.60 8.52
CA LYS A 2 31.67 -43.46 7.57
C LYS A 2 30.40 -42.74 8.09
N LYS A 3 30.11 -42.81 9.39
CA LYS A 3 28.93 -42.15 9.99
C LYS A 3 29.08 -40.62 10.16
N LEU A 4 30.30 -40.09 10.05
CA LEU A 4 30.57 -38.66 10.21
C LEU A 4 30.32 -37.86 8.92
N ALA A 5 30.50 -38.51 7.75
CA ALA A 5 30.32 -37.88 6.45
C ALA A 5 28.84 -37.59 6.11
N VAL A 6 27.91 -38.40 6.64
CA VAL A 6 26.47 -38.26 6.37
C VAL A 6 25.87 -37.04 7.09
N THR A 7 26.40 -36.67 8.26
CA THR A 7 25.88 -35.55 9.06
C THR A 7 26.24 -34.18 8.46
N ILE A 8 27.38 -34.07 7.77
CA ILE A 8 27.83 -32.82 7.15
C ILE A 8 26.97 -32.46 5.93
N ALA A 9 26.57 -33.46 5.14
CA ALA A 9 25.75 -33.24 3.94
C ALA A 9 24.34 -32.71 4.26
N LEU A 10 23.79 -32.98 5.46
CA LEU A 10 22.46 -32.54 5.86
C LEU A 10 22.41 -31.07 6.32
N SER A 11 23.56 -30.48 6.66
CA SER A 11 23.66 -29.09 7.14
C SER A 11 23.68 -28.04 6.01
N MET A 12 23.82 -28.46 4.75
CA MET A 12 23.90 -27.56 3.60
C MET A 12 22.54 -27.20 2.98
N ILE A 13 21.44 -27.73 3.53
CA ILE A 13 20.06 -27.27 3.20
C ILE A 13 19.64 -26.17 4.17
N ALA A 14 20.57 -25.32 4.59
CA ALA A 14 20.24 -24.07 5.25
C ALA A 14 19.59 -23.17 4.20
N GLY A 15 18.26 -23.22 4.10
CA GLY A 15 17.48 -22.37 3.23
C GLY A 15 17.90 -20.92 3.39
N ALA A 16 17.98 -20.18 2.28
CA ALA A 16 18.27 -18.75 2.32
C ALA A 16 17.32 -18.09 3.33
N ALA A 17 17.86 -17.58 4.43
CA ALA A 17 17.07 -16.86 5.42
C ALA A 17 16.68 -15.52 4.79
N HIS A 18 15.42 -15.39 4.36
CA HIS A 18 14.86 -14.15 3.78
C HIS A 18 14.58 -13.07 4.85
N ALA A 19 15.31 -13.11 5.97
CA ALA A 19 15.15 -12.14 7.03
C ALA A 19 15.67 -10.77 6.55
N GLY A 20 14.78 -9.77 6.55
CA GLY A 20 15.12 -8.40 6.14
C GLY A 20 15.00 -8.13 4.64
N MET A 21 14.28 -8.99 3.89
CA MET A 21 13.86 -8.66 2.53
C MET A 21 13.01 -7.39 2.52
N THR A 22 13.36 -6.45 1.65
CA THR A 22 12.59 -5.25 1.34
C THR A 22 12.05 -5.37 -0.07
N GLN A 23 10.80 -5.03 -0.28
CA GLN A 23 10.16 -4.98 -1.58
C GLN A 23 9.44 -3.63 -1.71
N PRO A 24 10.16 -2.58 -2.15
CA PRO A 24 9.55 -1.33 -2.57
C PRO A 24 8.51 -1.60 -3.66
N ALA A 25 7.39 -0.88 -3.59
CA ALA A 25 6.32 -0.87 -4.56
C ALA A 25 6.13 0.57 -5.04
N GLU A 26 6.62 0.84 -6.25
CA GLU A 26 6.42 2.12 -6.94
C GLU A 26 4.93 2.39 -7.14
N VAL A 27 4.58 3.67 -7.25
CA VAL A 27 3.21 4.07 -7.58
C VAL A 27 3.00 3.79 -9.06
N ASP A 28 1.92 3.08 -9.37
CA ASP A 28 1.48 2.72 -10.71
C ASP A 28 0.01 3.11 -10.85
N VAL A 29 -0.32 3.84 -11.92
CA VAL A 29 -1.68 4.28 -12.21
C VAL A 29 -2.12 3.76 -13.59
N ASP A 30 -3.02 2.78 -13.59
CA ASP A 30 -3.74 2.36 -14.79
C ASP A 30 -5.06 3.15 -14.88
N ALA A 31 -4.96 4.35 -15.44
CA ALA A 31 -6.11 5.25 -15.59
C ALA A 31 -7.22 4.65 -16.47
N ALA A 32 -6.84 3.85 -17.48
CA ALA A 32 -7.77 3.24 -18.43
C ALA A 32 -8.45 1.98 -17.87
N GLY A 33 -7.75 1.21 -17.03
CA GLY A 33 -8.26 0.02 -16.35
C GLY A 33 -8.93 0.31 -15.00
N GLY A 34 -8.79 1.53 -14.49
CA GLY A 34 -9.44 1.95 -13.24
C GLY A 34 -8.74 1.39 -12.00
N PHE A 35 -7.40 1.41 -11.99
CA PHE A 35 -6.59 0.88 -10.89
C PHE A 35 -5.42 1.80 -10.55
N ALA A 36 -5.08 1.85 -9.27
CA ALA A 36 -3.83 2.43 -8.80
C ALA A 36 -3.30 1.65 -7.59
N GLY A 37 -1.97 1.56 -7.47
CA GLY A 37 -1.30 0.85 -6.39
C GLY A 37 0.11 1.37 -6.13
N GLY A 38 0.59 1.22 -4.91
CA GLY A 38 1.93 1.66 -4.51
C GLY A 38 2.08 1.72 -3.00
N ASP A 39 3.32 1.81 -2.51
CA ASP A 39 3.57 2.02 -1.09
C ASP A 39 3.93 3.48 -0.76
N GLN A 40 3.48 3.93 0.40
CA GLN A 40 3.66 5.31 0.84
C GLN A 40 5.13 5.70 1.05
N VAL A 41 6.00 4.74 1.39
CA VAL A 41 7.42 5.01 1.65
C VAL A 41 8.14 5.31 0.35
N THR A 42 7.96 4.45 -0.64
CA THR A 42 8.52 4.61 -1.99
C THR A 42 8.03 5.89 -2.63
N ALA A 43 6.72 6.18 -2.55
CA ALA A 43 6.18 7.46 -3.00
C ALA A 43 6.81 8.66 -2.28
N ARG A 44 6.90 8.61 -0.93
CA ARG A 44 7.44 9.71 -0.12
C ARG A 44 8.91 10.03 -0.41
N TYR A 45 9.70 9.03 -0.80
CA TYR A 45 11.12 9.17 -1.11
C TYR A 45 11.41 9.19 -2.62
N ASN A 46 10.39 9.34 -3.47
CA ASN A 46 10.60 9.51 -4.90
C ASN A 46 11.40 10.80 -5.18
N VAL A 47 12.18 10.77 -6.27
CA VAL A 47 12.93 11.94 -6.75
C VAL A 47 12.01 12.98 -7.38
N ASP A 48 10.90 12.52 -7.95
CA ASP A 48 9.82 13.35 -8.43
C ASP A 48 8.91 13.74 -7.24
N PRO A 49 8.77 15.03 -6.91
CA PRO A 49 7.95 15.47 -5.79
C PRO A 49 6.44 15.30 -6.02
N ASP A 50 6.01 15.08 -7.27
CA ASP A 50 4.61 14.97 -7.65
C ASP A 50 4.10 13.53 -7.55
N VAL A 51 4.98 12.54 -7.36
CA VAL A 51 4.57 11.14 -7.10
C VAL A 51 3.98 10.99 -5.70
N TYR A 52 2.74 10.53 -5.61
CA TYR A 52 2.07 10.26 -4.34
C TYR A 52 1.07 9.11 -4.43
N ILE A 53 0.75 8.53 -3.28
CA ILE A 53 -0.42 7.65 -3.13
C ILE A 53 -1.00 7.78 -1.72
N GLY A 54 -2.32 7.85 -1.62
CA GLY A 54 -2.98 7.97 -0.33
C GLY A 54 -4.49 7.90 -0.40
N CYS A 55 -5.09 7.51 0.72
CA CYS A 55 -6.53 7.65 0.93
C CYS A 55 -6.78 8.51 2.17
N GLY A 56 -7.90 9.22 2.16
CA GLY A 56 -8.33 10.06 3.26
C GLY A 56 -9.83 9.95 3.48
N MET A 57 -10.25 10.26 4.69
CA MET A 57 -11.65 10.41 5.03
C MET A 57 -11.89 11.75 5.72
N ARG A 58 -13.07 12.32 5.48
CA ARG A 58 -13.58 13.51 6.14
C ARG A 58 -14.93 13.19 6.78
N ARG A 59 -15.16 13.74 7.97
CA ARG A 59 -16.43 13.65 8.67
C ARG A 59 -16.98 15.05 8.91
N PHE A 60 -18.26 15.23 8.63
CA PHE A 60 -18.95 16.51 8.77
C PHE A 60 -20.08 16.37 9.77
N ALA A 61 -20.11 17.26 10.77
CA ALA A 61 -21.22 17.32 11.71
C ALA A 61 -22.46 17.92 11.03
N LEU A 62 -23.63 17.34 11.27
CA LEU A 62 -24.90 17.83 10.72
C LEU A 62 -25.64 18.71 11.73
N ALA A 63 -26.34 19.74 11.23
CA ALA A 63 -27.22 20.55 12.06
C ALA A 63 -28.38 19.69 12.60
N GLY A 64 -28.49 19.58 13.93
CA GLY A 64 -29.45 18.69 14.59
C GLY A 64 -28.83 17.43 15.21
N GLY A 65 -27.52 17.24 15.08
CA GLY A 65 -26.79 16.08 15.62
C GLY A 65 -26.53 15.00 14.56
N GLY A 66 -25.48 14.20 14.79
CA GLY A 66 -25.01 13.18 13.84
C GLY A 66 -23.87 13.65 12.94
N PHE A 67 -23.36 12.72 12.13
CA PHE A 67 -22.23 12.94 11.23
C PHE A 67 -22.49 12.28 9.87
N THR A 68 -21.97 12.87 8.80
CA THR A 68 -21.79 12.22 7.50
C THR A 68 -20.29 12.05 7.23
N ALA A 69 -19.92 11.00 6.48
CA ALA A 69 -18.55 10.67 6.16
C ALA A 69 -18.36 10.57 4.65
N PHE A 70 -17.18 10.99 4.19
CA PHE A 70 -16.76 10.95 2.79
C PHE A 70 -15.32 10.48 2.73
N GLY A 71 -15.06 9.48 1.90
CA GLY A 71 -13.74 8.90 1.66
C GLY A 71 -13.26 9.23 0.26
N PHE A 72 -11.95 9.36 0.09
CA PHE A 72 -11.31 9.56 -1.19
C PHE A 72 -9.97 8.83 -1.22
N CYS A 73 -9.55 8.42 -2.41
CA CYS A 73 -8.20 7.92 -2.70
C CYS A 73 -7.63 8.66 -3.90
N GLN A 74 -6.33 8.89 -3.88
CA GLN A 74 -5.61 9.60 -4.92
C GLN A 74 -4.23 9.00 -5.12
N ALA A 75 -3.75 9.04 -6.36
CA ALA A 75 -2.39 8.65 -6.72
C ALA A 75 -1.91 9.45 -7.93
N GLU A 76 -0.60 9.61 -8.03
CA GLU A 76 0.11 10.08 -9.21
C GLU A 76 1.40 9.28 -9.33
N ASP A 77 1.64 8.70 -10.51
CA ASP A 77 2.86 7.94 -10.80
C ASP A 77 3.95 8.82 -11.46
N ALA A 78 5.10 8.21 -11.71
CA ALA A 78 6.26 8.90 -12.26
C ALA A 78 6.12 9.29 -13.74
N ASP A 79 5.10 8.75 -14.44
CA ASP A 79 4.78 9.12 -15.82
C ASP A 79 3.76 10.29 -15.85
N GLY A 80 3.24 10.70 -14.69
CA GLY A 80 2.29 11.80 -14.52
C GLY A 80 0.83 11.38 -14.67
N ASP A 81 0.55 10.08 -14.65
CA ASP A 81 -0.82 9.57 -14.67
C ASP A 81 -1.45 9.73 -13.28
N VAL A 82 -2.63 10.36 -13.25
CA VAL A 82 -3.34 10.71 -12.01
C VAL A 82 -4.61 9.89 -11.85
N ALA A 83 -4.80 9.35 -10.66
CA ALA A 83 -6.03 8.69 -10.25
C ALA A 83 -6.68 9.41 -9.08
N PHE A 84 -8.00 9.55 -9.14
CA PHE A 84 -8.82 10.01 -8.03
C PHE A 84 -10.13 9.25 -8.03
N CYS A 85 -10.55 8.76 -6.87
CA CYS A 85 -11.90 8.24 -6.68
C CYS A 85 -12.44 8.65 -5.31
N ASN A 86 -13.76 8.67 -5.18
CA ASN A 86 -14.43 8.93 -3.92
C ASN A 86 -15.49 7.89 -3.58
N THR A 87 -15.88 7.85 -2.30
CA THR A 87 -16.91 6.94 -1.81
C THR A 87 -17.62 7.46 -0.57
N ALA A 88 -18.89 7.11 -0.45
CA ALA A 88 -19.68 7.19 0.79
C ALA A 88 -20.12 5.79 1.27
N ASN A 89 -19.64 4.73 0.61
CA ASN A 89 -19.94 3.35 0.99
C ASN A 89 -19.30 3.03 2.36
N ALA A 90 -20.11 2.59 3.31
CA ALA A 90 -19.67 2.37 4.69
C ALA A 90 -18.55 1.32 4.81
N ASP A 91 -18.53 0.28 3.97
CA ASP A 91 -17.51 -0.76 4.02
C ASP A 91 -16.16 -0.23 3.50
N LEU A 92 -16.19 0.55 2.42
CA LEU A 92 -14.98 1.21 1.88
C LEU A 92 -14.46 2.31 2.83
N LEU A 93 -15.35 3.03 3.51
CA LEU A 93 -14.97 3.97 4.57
C LEU A 93 -14.29 3.23 5.73
N GLY A 94 -14.82 2.08 6.14
CA GLY A 94 -14.19 1.21 7.14
C GLY A 94 -12.79 0.75 6.73
N ALA A 95 -12.59 0.42 5.46
CA ALA A 95 -11.26 0.11 4.93
C ALA A 95 -10.30 1.29 5.09
N ILE A 96 -10.70 2.51 4.68
CA ILE A 96 -9.89 3.73 4.83
C ILE A 96 -9.57 4.01 6.30
N GLU A 97 -10.53 3.83 7.21
CA GLU A 97 -10.31 4.02 8.65
C GLU A 97 -9.30 3.03 9.24
N SER A 98 -9.28 1.81 8.73
CA SER A 98 -8.31 0.78 9.15
C SER A 98 -6.93 0.94 8.50
N SER A 99 -6.73 1.96 7.66
CA SER A 99 -5.43 2.23 7.07
C SER A 99 -4.39 2.56 8.13
N GLY A 100 -3.18 2.03 7.94
CA GLY A 100 -2.02 2.30 8.78
C GLY A 100 -0.98 3.11 8.01
N ASP A 101 -0.12 3.78 8.75
CA ASP A 101 1.01 4.52 8.17
C ASP A 101 1.98 3.58 7.47
N PHE A 102 2.64 4.09 6.42
CA PHE A 102 3.70 3.41 5.67
C PHE A 102 3.23 2.11 5.00
N GLY A 103 1.95 2.02 4.66
CA GLY A 103 1.36 0.86 4.01
C GLY A 103 1.47 0.89 2.49
N TYR A 104 1.31 -0.28 1.88
CA TYR A 104 0.94 -0.44 0.49
C TYR A 104 -0.56 -0.23 0.33
N ILE A 105 -0.94 0.66 -0.58
CA ILE A 105 -2.31 1.07 -0.86
C ILE A 105 -2.67 0.58 -2.26
N THR A 106 -3.88 0.07 -2.42
CA THR A 106 -4.47 -0.14 -3.74
C THR A 106 -5.90 0.36 -3.74
N PHE A 107 -6.31 0.95 -4.86
CA PHE A 107 -7.71 1.27 -5.07
C PHE A 107 -8.09 1.05 -6.53
N SER A 108 -9.37 0.79 -6.74
CA SER A 108 -9.97 0.69 -8.06
C SER A 108 -11.22 1.54 -8.11
N TRP A 109 -11.55 2.01 -9.31
CA TRP A 109 -12.74 2.78 -9.56
C TRP A 109 -13.45 2.32 -10.82
N ASP A 110 -14.74 2.63 -10.90
CA ASP A 110 -15.46 2.51 -12.15
C ASP A 110 -15.03 3.66 -13.06
N VAL A 111 -14.45 3.33 -14.21
CA VAL A 111 -13.90 4.34 -15.16
C VAL A 111 -14.98 5.24 -15.77
N ALA A 112 -16.25 4.85 -15.75
CA ALA A 112 -17.35 5.67 -16.27
C ALA A 112 -17.89 6.65 -15.24
N THR A 113 -17.90 6.29 -13.95
CA THR A 113 -18.46 7.13 -12.87
C THR A 113 -17.41 7.81 -11.98
N GLY A 114 -16.20 7.28 -11.91
CA GLY A 114 -15.15 7.71 -10.97
C GLY A 114 -15.38 7.25 -9.53
N GLU A 115 -16.41 6.43 -9.25
CA GLU A 115 -16.67 5.93 -7.90
C GLU A 115 -15.69 4.83 -7.51
N CYS A 116 -15.18 4.86 -6.27
CA CYS A 116 -14.32 3.78 -5.79
C CYS A 116 -15.12 2.48 -5.69
N THR A 117 -14.59 1.40 -6.29
CA THR A 117 -15.17 0.05 -6.28
C THR A 117 -14.41 -0.89 -5.34
N ARG A 118 -13.14 -0.59 -5.04
CA ARG A 118 -12.28 -1.36 -4.14
C ARG A 118 -11.25 -0.46 -3.50
N ILE A 119 -10.99 -0.66 -2.20
CA ILE A 119 -9.86 -0.04 -1.48
C ILE A 119 -9.21 -1.14 -0.63
N GLY A 120 -7.88 -1.20 -0.65
CA GLY A 120 -7.10 -2.18 0.10
C GLY A 120 -5.82 -1.61 0.67
N PHE A 121 -5.47 -2.07 1.88
CA PHE A 121 -4.26 -1.68 2.59
C PHE A 121 -3.46 -2.92 2.98
N SER A 122 -2.13 -2.81 2.94
CA SER A 122 -1.22 -3.85 3.42
C SER A 122 -0.04 -3.21 4.14
N ASN A 123 0.11 -3.50 5.43
CA ASN A 123 1.18 -2.99 6.29
C ASN A 123 2.29 -4.05 6.51
N GLN A 124 2.53 -4.90 5.51
CA GLN A 124 3.56 -5.92 5.60
C GLN A 124 4.94 -5.28 5.77
N SER A 125 5.75 -5.85 6.65
CA SER A 125 7.02 -5.24 7.08
C SER A 125 8.06 -5.08 5.97
N PHE A 126 7.91 -5.78 4.85
CA PHE A 126 8.86 -5.71 3.73
C PHE A 126 8.68 -4.45 2.86
N TYR A 127 7.56 -3.72 2.98
CA TYR A 127 7.40 -2.40 2.34
C TYR A 127 8.21 -1.30 3.06
N LEU A 128 8.68 -1.59 4.28
CA LEU A 128 9.49 -0.66 5.04
C LEU A 128 10.97 -0.77 4.62
N PRO A 129 11.74 0.33 4.74
CA PRO A 129 13.17 0.28 4.48
C PRO A 129 13.87 -0.70 5.41
N LYS A 130 15.04 -1.19 4.98
CA LYS A 130 15.85 -2.11 5.77
C LYS A 130 16.12 -1.49 7.15
N LYS A 131 15.88 -2.27 8.21
CA LYS A 131 16.22 -1.86 9.57
C LYS A 131 17.71 -1.56 9.63
N LEU A 132 18.07 -0.34 10.00
CA LEU A 132 19.47 0.04 10.22
C LEU A 132 20.06 -0.88 11.30
N ASP A 133 21.21 -1.49 11.02
CA ASP A 133 21.96 -2.22 12.03
C ASP A 133 22.28 -1.25 13.17
N ARG A 134 21.72 -1.52 14.35
CA ARG A 134 22.07 -0.77 15.56
C ARG A 134 23.50 -1.15 15.92
N ASN A 135 24.46 -0.29 15.56
CA ASN A 135 25.80 -0.28 16.15
C ASN A 135 25.71 0.01 17.65
#